data_AF-A0A6I2U754-F1
#
_entry.id   AF-A0A6I2U754-F1
#
_cell.length_a   1.000
_cell.length_b   1.000
_cell.length_c   1.000
_cell.angle_alpha   90.00
_cell.angle_beta   90.00
_cell.angle_gamma   90.00
#
_symmetry.space_group_name_H-M   'P 1'
#
loop_
_entity.id
_entity.type
_entity.pdbx_description
1 polymer ?
#
loop_
_entity_poly.entity_id
_entity_poly.type
_entity_poly.pdbx_seq_one_letter_code
_entity_poly.pdbx_strand_id
1 'polypeptide(L)'
;MSGPARASGGRGPRSVRQGGVYSLHTRGRRALCLGAVCLAGLLMAACMHTVLSEPAGFSGTPRSPAPASPSPPQLTGDPDRPYLLQTQPPYTVALDAGHGGFDTGAEAIIKELEVCEQTVNALYTLLEQDSNYAPVRTRPNGEDRSIKERAQAATDAGASLLLSVHANSDESTGQSHGFECFPTPPGRTYSEESMRFAQCIAQKMGGAGHRLRGENGIRFAYYNGKSKRIVDSTDTKIREQKSFGIVERPYCPAVLVEQCFLTNYSDVENWTGEAGCARAARIYYEAICAYFGTEPLPQGGSV
;
A
#
# COMPACT_ATOMS: atom_id res chain seq x y z
N MET A 1 4.32 42.29 -70.67
CA MET A 1 2.98 42.82 -70.99
C MET A 1 2.05 41.65 -71.32
N SER A 2 0.75 41.81 -71.07
CA SER A 2 -0.37 41.01 -71.63
C SER A 2 -0.44 39.49 -71.37
N GLY A 3 -1.55 39.03 -70.76
CA GLY A 3 -2.11 37.66 -70.91
C GLY A 3 -3.16 37.63 -72.03
N PRO A 4 -4.33 36.93 -71.92
CA PRO A 4 -4.87 36.16 -70.78
C PRO A 4 -5.64 34.86 -71.23
N ALA A 5 -6.79 34.55 -70.58
CA ALA A 5 -7.80 33.47 -70.80
C ALA A 5 -7.52 32.12 -70.07
N ARG A 6 -8.43 31.52 -69.26
CA ARG A 6 -9.86 31.10 -69.39
C ARG A 6 -10.05 29.84 -70.28
N ALA A 7 -10.91 28.85 -70.01
CA ALA A 7 -11.67 28.38 -68.81
C ALA A 7 -12.24 26.95 -69.15
N SER A 8 -13.27 26.28 -68.57
CA SER A 8 -14.25 26.51 -67.47
C SER A 8 -15.05 25.22 -67.14
N GLY A 9 -15.30 24.90 -65.85
CA GLY A 9 -16.39 24.00 -65.39
C GLY A 9 -16.04 22.51 -65.19
N GLY A 10 -16.80 21.72 -64.40
CA GLY A 10 -17.85 22.10 -63.43
C GLY A 10 -18.83 20.97 -63.04
N ARG A 11 -19.42 21.04 -61.82
CA ARG A 11 -20.51 20.19 -61.24
C ARG A 11 -20.12 18.70 -61.05
N GLY A 12 -20.13 18.07 -59.87
CA GLY A 12 -21.13 18.04 -58.78
C GLY A 12 -22.03 16.78 -58.93
N PRO A 13 -22.88 16.36 -57.95
CA PRO A 13 -23.06 16.78 -56.55
C PRO A 13 -23.21 15.59 -55.52
N ARG A 14 -23.33 15.87 -54.19
CA ARG A 14 -24.11 15.13 -53.13
C ARG A 14 -23.86 13.60 -52.92
N SER A 15 -24.17 12.90 -51.83
CA SER A 15 -24.47 13.12 -50.37
C SER A 15 -24.58 11.70 -49.73
N VAL A 16 -24.32 11.42 -48.44
CA VAL A 16 -25.29 11.42 -47.31
C VAL A 16 -24.60 10.86 -46.02
N ARG A 17 -25.06 11.36 -44.86
CA ARG A 17 -24.98 10.92 -43.44
C ARG A 17 -24.75 9.43 -43.04
N GLN A 18 -24.41 9.30 -41.74
CA GLN A 18 -24.57 8.15 -40.80
C GLN A 18 -23.63 6.94 -41.02
N GLY A 19 -23.26 6.14 -40.01
CA GLY A 19 -23.56 6.21 -38.56
C GLY A 19 -23.72 4.82 -37.93
N GLY A 20 -22.75 4.38 -37.12
CA GLY A 20 -22.74 3.13 -36.34
C GLY A 20 -21.44 3.08 -35.52
N VAL A 21 -21.37 2.69 -34.23
CA VAL A 21 -22.15 1.73 -33.41
C VAL A 21 -21.93 0.28 -33.84
N TYR A 22 -20.79 -0.27 -33.42
CA TYR A 22 -20.54 -1.71 -33.43
C TYR A 22 -21.06 -2.33 -32.13
N SER A 23 -22.12 -3.13 -32.26
CA SER A 23 -22.56 -4.08 -31.23
C SER A 23 -22.68 -5.45 -31.88
N LEU A 24 -21.97 -6.44 -31.36
CA LEU A 24 -22.10 -7.83 -31.77
C LEU A 24 -22.43 -8.67 -30.56
N HIS A 25 -23.68 -9.13 -30.54
CA HIS A 25 -24.22 -10.08 -29.57
C HIS A 25 -24.49 -11.39 -30.31
N THR A 26 -23.79 -12.47 -29.96
CA THR A 26 -24.20 -13.83 -30.33
C THR A 26 -24.14 -14.76 -29.13
N ARG A 27 -25.16 -15.61 -29.03
CA ARG A 27 -25.30 -16.68 -28.03
C ARG A 27 -24.28 -17.78 -28.35
N GLY A 28 -23.72 -18.56 -27.42
CA GLY A 28 -24.05 -18.74 -26.01
C GLY A 28 -24.44 -20.19 -25.71
N ARG A 29 -23.97 -20.78 -24.61
CA ARG A 29 -24.37 -22.13 -24.14
C ARG A 29 -24.45 -22.16 -22.61
N ARG A 30 -25.56 -22.71 -22.08
CA ARG A 30 -25.72 -23.04 -20.66
C ARG A 30 -25.31 -24.50 -20.45
N ALA A 31 -24.63 -24.80 -19.35
CA ALA A 31 -24.54 -26.13 -18.77
C ALA A 31 -25.37 -26.15 -17.48
N LEU A 32 -26.12 -27.23 -17.24
CA LEU A 32 -26.92 -27.42 -16.03
C LEU A 32 -26.06 -28.09 -14.95
N CYS A 33 -26.17 -27.61 -13.71
CA CYS A 33 -25.74 -28.35 -12.53
C CYS A 33 -26.98 -28.91 -11.81
N LEU A 34 -27.20 -30.22 -11.94
CA LEU A 34 -27.94 -31.04 -10.98
C LEU A 34 -26.93 -32.08 -10.44
N GLY A 35 -26.98 -32.48 -9.18
CA GLY A 35 -27.81 -31.99 -8.08
C GLY A 35 -27.45 -32.76 -6.80
N ALA A 36 -27.63 -32.15 -5.63
CA ALA A 36 -27.35 -32.81 -4.35
C ALA A 36 -28.60 -33.49 -3.79
N VAL A 37 -28.49 -34.77 -3.41
CA VAL A 37 -29.47 -35.48 -2.59
C VAL A 37 -28.72 -36.25 -1.52
N CYS A 38 -28.87 -35.84 -0.26
CA CYS A 38 -28.29 -36.55 0.88
C CYS A 38 -29.11 -37.80 1.20
N LEU A 39 -28.44 -38.90 1.59
CA LEU A 39 -29.11 -40.12 2.04
C LEU A 39 -28.47 -40.64 3.35
N ALA A 40 -29.15 -40.42 4.47
CA ALA A 40 -28.91 -41.10 5.74
C ALA A 40 -30.24 -41.15 6.50
N GLY A 41 -30.74 -42.36 6.79
CA GLY A 41 -32.02 -42.59 7.45
C GLY A 41 -31.92 -42.70 8.97
N LEU A 42 -33.08 -42.62 9.63
CA LEU A 42 -33.24 -42.84 11.07
C LEU A 42 -32.94 -44.31 11.44
N LEU A 43 -32.46 -44.56 12.68
CA LEU A 43 -33.33 -45.09 13.74
C LEU A 43 -32.64 -45.14 15.12
N MET A 44 -33.46 -45.17 16.17
CA MET A 44 -33.04 -45.19 17.58
C MET A 44 -33.22 -46.58 18.19
N ALA A 45 -32.30 -46.98 19.07
CA ALA A 45 -32.56 -47.98 20.11
C ALA A 45 -31.68 -47.69 21.34
N ALA A 46 -32.19 -47.94 22.53
CA ALA A 46 -31.52 -47.62 23.80
C ALA A 46 -30.82 -48.84 24.42
N CYS A 47 -29.85 -48.58 25.28
CA CYS A 47 -29.65 -49.41 26.46
C CYS A 47 -29.09 -48.56 27.62
N MET A 48 -29.89 -48.37 28.68
CA MET A 48 -29.37 -47.95 29.98
C MET A 48 -28.94 -49.21 30.73
N HIS A 49 -27.76 -49.21 31.33
CA HIS A 49 -27.40 -50.10 32.43
C HIS A 49 -26.67 -49.28 33.51
N THR A 50 -27.05 -49.52 34.76
CA THR A 50 -26.62 -48.75 35.93
C THR A 50 -25.42 -49.39 36.61
N VAL A 51 -24.44 -48.58 37.02
CA VAL A 51 -23.43 -48.93 38.03
C VAL A 51 -23.29 -47.73 38.99
N LEU A 52 -23.03 -48.01 40.27
CA LEU A 52 -22.97 -47.04 41.37
C LEU A 52 -21.55 -46.94 41.95
N SER A 53 -21.21 -45.77 42.49
CA SER A 53 -20.07 -45.52 43.42
C SER A 53 -18.66 -45.66 42.79
N GLU A 54 -17.55 -45.11 43.30
CA GLU A 54 -17.22 -44.32 44.52
C GLU A 54 -16.32 -43.09 44.15
N PRO A 55 -16.09 -42.11 45.07
CA PRO A 55 -15.25 -40.94 44.77
C PRO A 55 -13.74 -41.18 44.95
N ALA A 56 -12.93 -40.65 44.03
CA ALA A 56 -11.46 -40.60 44.14
C ALA A 56 -10.94 -39.15 44.19
N GLY A 57 -10.01 -38.86 45.09
CA GLY A 57 -9.53 -37.49 45.37
C GLY A 57 -8.59 -36.92 44.32
N PHE A 58 -8.85 -35.68 43.88
CA PHE A 58 -7.97 -34.96 42.95
C PHE A 58 -6.83 -34.24 43.72
N SER A 59 -5.64 -34.84 43.72
CA SER A 59 -4.42 -34.19 44.23
C SER A 59 -3.90 -33.17 43.20
N GLY A 60 -4.33 -31.92 43.34
CA GLY A 60 -3.88 -30.83 42.47
C GLY A 60 -2.48 -30.35 42.81
N THR A 61 -1.48 -30.69 41.99
CA THR A 61 -0.18 -30.01 42.02
C THR A 61 -0.31 -28.59 41.44
N PRO A 62 0.31 -27.57 42.05
CA PRO A 62 0.25 -26.21 41.53
C PRO A 62 1.04 -26.11 40.21
N ARG A 63 0.37 -25.70 39.13
CA ARG A 63 1.06 -25.27 37.90
C ARG A 63 1.86 -24.00 38.19
N SER A 64 3.11 -23.96 37.76
CA SER A 64 3.84 -22.70 37.61
C SER A 64 3.08 -21.75 36.67
N PRO A 65 3.08 -20.43 36.93
CA PRO A 65 2.46 -19.48 36.02
C PRO A 65 3.15 -19.49 34.65
N ALA A 66 2.37 -19.28 33.60
CA ALA A 66 2.91 -19.03 32.26
C ALA A 66 3.68 -17.67 32.25
N PRO A 67 4.67 -17.49 31.36
CA PRO A 67 5.27 -16.17 31.16
C PRO A 67 4.20 -15.14 30.79
N ALA A 68 4.28 -13.95 31.39
CA ALA A 68 3.31 -12.90 31.13
C ALA A 68 3.42 -12.40 29.68
N SER A 69 2.28 -12.26 29.01
CA SER A 69 2.19 -11.53 27.73
C SER A 69 2.71 -10.11 27.91
N PRO A 70 3.35 -9.50 26.88
CA PRO A 70 3.75 -8.11 26.94
C PRO A 70 2.55 -7.20 27.23
N SER A 71 2.74 -6.23 28.12
CA SER A 71 1.69 -5.27 28.47
C SER A 71 1.32 -4.42 27.24
N PRO A 72 0.05 -4.00 27.09
CA PRO A 72 -0.33 -3.04 26.07
C PRO A 72 0.53 -1.76 26.16
N PRO A 73 0.93 -1.17 25.02
CA PRO A 73 1.74 0.05 25.02
C PRO A 73 1.02 1.18 25.76
N GLN A 74 1.76 1.95 26.57
CA GLN A 74 1.17 3.00 27.38
C GLN A 74 0.65 4.14 26.49
N LEU A 75 -0.66 4.40 26.57
CA LEU A 75 -1.34 5.40 25.77
C LEU A 75 -1.32 6.75 26.49
N THR A 76 -0.64 7.74 25.92
CA THR A 76 -0.75 9.14 26.35
C THR A 76 -1.54 9.92 25.30
N GLY A 77 -2.79 10.28 25.62
CA GLY A 77 -3.57 11.18 24.78
C GLY A 77 -3.02 12.61 24.89
N ASP A 78 -2.50 13.14 23.79
CA ASP A 78 -2.34 14.58 23.60
C ASP A 78 -3.76 15.17 23.44
N PRO A 79 -4.20 16.13 24.28
CA PRO A 79 -5.56 16.66 24.24
C PRO A 79 -5.91 17.38 22.92
N ASP A 80 -4.90 17.83 22.16
CA ASP A 80 -5.10 18.46 20.84
C ASP A 80 -5.18 17.42 19.70
N ARG A 81 -4.99 16.12 19.99
CA ARG A 81 -4.99 15.03 19.00
C ARG A 81 -6.10 14.00 19.29
N PRO A 82 -7.14 13.87 18.44
CA PRO A 82 -8.24 12.92 18.66
C PRO A 82 -7.88 11.46 18.31
N TYR A 83 -6.61 11.08 18.44
CA TYR A 83 -6.08 9.78 18.02
C TYR A 83 -4.89 9.36 18.89
N LEU A 84 -4.61 8.05 18.91
CA LEU A 84 -3.53 7.48 19.70
C LEU A 84 -2.18 7.67 19.00
N LEU A 85 -1.18 8.13 19.75
CA LEU A 85 0.23 8.00 19.41
C LEU A 85 0.89 7.14 20.48
N GLN A 86 1.59 6.08 20.09
CA GLN A 86 2.54 5.44 21.01
C GLN A 86 3.67 6.43 21.27
N THR A 87 3.91 6.77 22.54
CA THR A 87 4.96 7.72 22.96
C THR A 87 6.20 7.05 23.53
N GLN A 88 6.25 5.71 23.53
CA GLN A 88 7.38 4.88 23.90
C GLN A 88 7.44 3.64 22.98
N PRO A 89 8.63 3.08 22.72
CA PRO A 89 8.79 1.85 21.94
C PRO A 89 8.28 0.59 22.68
N PRO A 90 8.09 -0.55 21.97
CA PRO A 90 8.26 -0.72 20.53
C PRO A 90 7.13 -0.09 19.73
N TYR A 91 7.48 0.69 18.72
CA TYR A 91 6.53 1.35 17.83
C TYR A 91 6.02 0.36 16.77
N THR A 92 4.71 0.18 16.68
CA THR A 92 4.12 -0.68 15.66
C THR A 92 4.17 0.03 14.30
N VAL A 93 4.85 -0.55 13.32
CA VAL A 93 5.02 0.04 11.97
C VAL A 93 4.38 -0.87 10.93
N ALA A 94 3.32 -0.38 10.28
CA ALA A 94 2.65 -1.10 9.21
C ALA A 94 3.35 -0.88 7.86
N LEU A 95 3.70 -1.97 7.20
CA LEU A 95 4.30 -1.99 5.88
C LEU A 95 3.28 -2.53 4.85
N ASP A 96 2.95 -1.71 3.87
CA ASP A 96 2.08 -2.06 2.75
C ASP A 96 2.92 -2.22 1.48
N ALA A 97 3.18 -3.45 1.07
CA ALA A 97 3.67 -3.70 -0.29
C ALA A 97 2.49 -3.46 -1.25
N GLY A 98 2.67 -2.56 -2.21
CA GLY A 98 1.68 -2.26 -3.24
C GLY A 98 1.16 -3.51 -3.95
N HIS A 99 -0.02 -3.39 -4.54
CA HIS A 99 -0.66 -4.44 -5.35
C HIS A 99 -0.80 -5.78 -4.58
N GLY A 100 -0.79 -6.93 -5.25
CA GLY A 100 -0.84 -8.26 -4.63
C GLY A 100 -1.56 -9.32 -5.46
N GLY A 101 -1.00 -10.54 -5.52
CA GLY A 101 -1.63 -11.69 -6.16
C GLY A 101 -1.88 -11.52 -7.67
N PHE A 102 -3.12 -11.29 -8.06
CA PHE A 102 -3.51 -11.03 -9.46
C PHE A 102 -3.36 -9.55 -9.86
N ASP A 103 -3.29 -8.64 -8.89
CA ASP A 103 -2.87 -7.27 -9.10
C ASP A 103 -1.33 -7.24 -9.07
N THR A 104 -0.69 -7.03 -10.22
CA THR A 104 0.78 -6.97 -10.35
C THR A 104 1.32 -5.54 -10.39
N GLY A 105 0.43 -4.54 -10.38
CA GLY A 105 0.76 -3.13 -10.61
C GLY A 105 1.21 -2.86 -12.04
N ALA A 106 2.11 -1.88 -12.22
CA ALA A 106 2.72 -1.61 -13.51
C ALA A 106 3.63 -2.76 -13.98
N GLU A 107 3.50 -3.15 -15.25
CA GLU A 107 4.38 -4.14 -15.91
C GLU A 107 5.21 -3.45 -17.00
N ALA A 108 6.40 -2.97 -16.62
CA ALA A 108 7.29 -2.21 -17.50
C ALA A 108 8.64 -2.94 -17.70
N ILE A 109 9.78 -2.31 -17.37
CA ILE A 109 11.10 -2.97 -17.42
C ILE A 109 11.20 -4.08 -16.36
N ILE A 110 10.50 -3.91 -15.25
CA ILE A 110 10.27 -4.88 -14.16
C ILE A 110 8.80 -4.74 -13.71
N LYS A 111 8.26 -5.74 -12.98
CA LYS A 111 6.91 -5.67 -12.41
C LYS A 111 6.93 -4.89 -11.09
N GLU A 112 5.94 -4.02 -10.87
CA GLU A 112 5.82 -3.22 -9.65
C GLU A 112 5.75 -4.07 -8.38
N LEU A 113 4.93 -5.12 -8.40
CA LEU A 113 4.77 -6.05 -7.29
C LEU A 113 6.11 -6.64 -6.78
N GLU A 114 7.05 -6.91 -7.68
CA GLU A 114 8.38 -7.46 -7.35
C GLU A 114 9.23 -6.44 -6.58
N VAL A 115 9.29 -5.20 -7.07
CA VAL A 115 10.02 -4.08 -6.42
C VAL A 115 9.43 -3.77 -5.04
N CYS A 116 8.09 -3.76 -4.94
CA CYS A 116 7.37 -3.43 -3.72
C CYS A 116 7.56 -4.51 -2.65
N GLU A 117 7.38 -5.79 -2.98
CA GLU A 117 7.62 -6.87 -2.03
C GLU A 117 9.10 -7.01 -1.66
N GLN A 118 10.04 -6.88 -2.60
CA GLN A 118 11.48 -6.96 -2.29
C GLN A 118 11.92 -5.82 -1.35
N THR A 119 11.47 -4.59 -1.58
CA THR A 119 11.78 -3.46 -0.70
C THR A 119 11.13 -3.62 0.68
N VAL A 120 9.86 -4.01 0.75
CA VAL A 120 9.17 -4.24 2.03
C VAL A 120 9.75 -5.43 2.79
N ASN A 121 10.29 -6.45 2.10
CA ASN A 121 11.02 -7.55 2.73
C ASN A 121 12.30 -7.07 3.42
N ALA A 122 13.16 -6.32 2.71
CA ALA A 122 14.38 -5.77 3.29
C ALA A 122 14.07 -4.80 4.46
N LEU A 123 13.04 -3.97 4.33
CA LEU A 123 12.63 -3.02 5.39
C LEU A 123 12.07 -3.73 6.62
N TYR A 124 11.25 -4.77 6.43
CA TYR A 124 10.72 -5.59 7.51
C TYR A 124 11.86 -6.22 8.32
N THR A 125 12.87 -6.79 7.66
CA THR A 125 14.04 -7.38 8.35
C THR A 125 14.87 -6.35 9.11
N LEU A 126 15.04 -5.12 8.60
CA LEU A 126 15.73 -4.05 9.34
C LEU A 126 14.97 -3.61 10.60
N LEU A 127 13.63 -3.53 10.53
CA LEU A 127 12.78 -3.17 11.67
C LEU A 127 12.66 -4.32 12.70
N GLU A 128 12.71 -5.58 12.26
CA GLU A 128 12.64 -6.76 13.14
C GLU A 128 13.92 -6.98 13.95
N GLN A 129 15.04 -6.42 13.49
CA GLN A 129 16.33 -6.43 14.20
C GLN A 129 16.46 -5.34 15.27
N ASP A 130 15.57 -4.35 15.27
CA ASP A 130 15.64 -3.16 16.13
C ASP A 130 14.53 -3.17 17.17
N SER A 131 14.91 -3.27 18.46
CA SER A 131 13.98 -3.34 19.59
C SER A 131 13.12 -2.08 19.79
N ASN A 132 13.37 -1.01 19.05
CA ASN A 132 12.47 0.14 18.99
C ASN A 132 11.18 -0.12 18.20
N TYR A 133 11.07 -1.24 17.46
CA TYR A 133 9.99 -1.46 16.50
C TYR A 133 9.28 -2.81 16.62
N ALA A 134 8.04 -2.83 16.13
CA ALA A 134 7.26 -4.02 15.84
C ALA A 134 6.72 -3.90 14.40
N PRO A 135 7.45 -4.39 13.37
CA PRO A 135 6.97 -4.33 12.00
C PRO A 135 5.80 -5.30 11.80
N VAL A 136 4.76 -4.84 11.11
CA VAL A 136 3.60 -5.64 10.70
C VAL A 136 3.32 -5.42 9.22
N ARG A 137 2.74 -6.42 8.54
CA ARG A 137 2.37 -6.31 7.12
C ARG A 137 0.88 -6.14 6.96
N THR A 138 0.46 -5.28 6.03
CA THR A 138 -0.96 -5.12 5.69
C THR A 138 -1.55 -6.30 4.91
N ARG A 139 -0.68 -7.12 4.30
CA ARG A 139 -1.00 -8.36 3.59
C ARG A 139 0.20 -9.33 3.61
N PRO A 140 0.00 -10.64 3.48
CA PRO A 140 1.06 -11.58 3.12
C PRO A 140 1.62 -11.31 1.72
N ASN A 141 2.87 -11.74 1.49
CA ASN A 141 3.50 -11.70 0.18
C ASN A 141 2.76 -12.62 -0.81
N GLY A 142 2.61 -12.19 -2.06
CA GLY A 142 1.87 -12.92 -3.10
C GLY A 142 0.34 -12.99 -2.91
N GLU A 143 -0.24 -12.53 -1.80
CA GLU A 143 -1.70 -12.42 -1.64
C GLU A 143 -2.25 -11.11 -2.23
N ASP A 144 -3.42 -11.18 -2.87
CA ASP A 144 -4.26 -10.01 -3.15
C ASP A 144 -5.06 -9.62 -1.89
N ARG A 145 -5.10 -8.33 -1.57
CA ARG A 145 -5.91 -7.73 -0.50
C ARG A 145 -6.35 -6.34 -0.95
N SER A 146 -7.65 -6.04 -0.81
CA SER A 146 -8.17 -4.73 -1.20
C SER A 146 -7.60 -3.63 -0.31
N ILE A 147 -7.48 -2.41 -0.87
CA ILE A 147 -6.97 -1.23 -0.13
C ILE A 147 -7.73 -0.97 1.19
N LYS A 148 -8.99 -1.40 1.30
CA LYS A 148 -9.74 -1.32 2.56
C LYS A 148 -9.20 -2.32 3.59
N GLU A 149 -8.99 -3.57 3.21
CA GLU A 149 -8.47 -4.62 4.11
C GLU A 149 -7.04 -4.31 4.54
N ARG A 150 -6.20 -3.81 3.62
CA ARG A 150 -4.81 -3.44 3.93
C ARG A 150 -4.73 -2.29 4.95
N ALA A 151 -5.56 -1.25 4.79
CA ALA A 151 -5.68 -0.18 5.79
C ALA A 151 -6.32 -0.65 7.11
N GLN A 152 -7.22 -1.62 7.06
CA GLN A 152 -7.82 -2.23 8.26
C GLN A 152 -6.79 -3.05 9.03
N ALA A 153 -5.96 -3.86 8.37
CA ALA A 153 -4.91 -4.65 9.01
C ALA A 153 -3.91 -3.79 9.81
N ALA A 154 -3.51 -2.63 9.26
CA ALA A 154 -2.70 -1.65 9.98
C ALA A 154 -3.41 -1.04 11.21
N THR A 155 -4.72 -0.84 11.10
CA THR A 155 -5.56 -0.31 12.20
C THR A 155 -5.76 -1.34 13.30
N ASP A 156 -6.05 -2.60 12.94
CA ASP A 156 -6.26 -3.72 13.86
C ASP A 156 -4.97 -4.10 14.61
N ALA A 157 -3.81 -3.91 13.97
CA ALA A 157 -2.50 -4.06 14.61
C ALA A 157 -2.12 -2.89 15.55
N GLY A 158 -2.89 -1.79 15.58
CA GLY A 158 -2.57 -0.61 16.36
C GLY A 158 -1.29 0.10 15.89
N ALA A 159 -1.08 0.20 14.57
CA ALA A 159 0.11 0.85 14.01
C ALA A 159 0.21 2.33 14.41
N SER A 160 1.40 2.79 14.80
CA SER A 160 1.71 4.22 14.97
C SER A 160 2.14 4.90 13.68
N LEU A 161 2.40 4.13 12.63
CA LEU A 161 2.84 4.61 11.33
C LEU A 161 2.52 3.58 10.23
N LEU A 162 2.13 4.03 9.05
CA LEU A 162 2.03 3.22 7.84
C LEU A 162 2.95 3.76 6.73
N LEU A 163 3.73 2.87 6.12
CA LEU A 163 4.44 3.11 4.87
C LEU A 163 3.91 2.17 3.79
N SER A 164 3.38 2.73 2.71
CA SER A 164 2.97 1.99 1.50
C SER A 164 4.00 2.20 0.40
N VAL A 165 4.59 1.11 -0.10
CA VAL A 165 5.63 1.13 -1.13
C VAL A 165 5.01 0.74 -2.47
N HIS A 166 5.15 1.63 -3.44
CA HIS A 166 4.71 1.54 -4.84
C HIS A 166 5.87 1.94 -5.76
N ALA A 167 5.74 1.70 -7.07
CA ALA A 167 6.68 2.20 -8.07
C ALA A 167 5.97 2.56 -9.38
N ASN A 168 6.16 3.81 -9.82
CA ASN A 168 5.31 4.49 -10.78
C ASN A 168 5.64 4.08 -12.23
N SER A 169 4.78 4.47 -13.18
CA SER A 169 4.98 4.22 -14.61
C SER A 169 4.42 5.35 -15.46
N ASP A 170 5.17 5.75 -16.50
CA ASP A 170 4.74 6.73 -17.49
C ASP A 170 5.03 6.24 -18.91
N GLU A 171 4.12 5.43 -19.43
CA GLU A 171 4.13 4.94 -20.82
C GLU A 171 4.00 6.07 -21.86
N SER A 172 3.56 7.27 -21.47
CA SER A 172 3.28 8.36 -22.42
C SER A 172 4.54 9.03 -22.96
N THR A 173 5.65 8.94 -22.22
CA THR A 173 6.93 9.56 -22.60
C THR A 173 8.18 8.72 -22.31
N GLY A 174 8.17 7.85 -21.29
CA GLY A 174 9.38 7.25 -20.71
C GLY A 174 10.34 8.26 -20.03
N GLN A 175 9.99 9.55 -20.00
CA GLN A 175 10.83 10.64 -19.45
C GLN A 175 10.51 11.00 -18.01
N SER A 176 9.35 10.59 -17.48
CA SER A 176 9.10 10.73 -16.04
C SER A 176 9.97 9.75 -15.25
N HIS A 177 10.73 10.30 -14.31
CA HIS A 177 11.63 9.60 -13.41
C HIS A 177 11.89 10.42 -12.14
N GLY A 178 12.42 9.78 -11.10
CA GLY A 178 12.60 10.35 -9.77
C GLY A 178 11.50 9.95 -8.76
N PHE A 179 11.85 10.03 -7.48
CA PHE A 179 11.00 9.72 -6.33
C PHE A 179 9.89 10.74 -6.11
N GLU A 180 8.71 10.29 -5.73
CA GLU A 180 7.66 11.11 -5.12
C GLU A 180 6.91 10.38 -4.00
N CYS A 181 6.44 11.11 -2.99
CA CYS A 181 5.64 10.55 -1.90
C CYS A 181 4.39 11.37 -1.57
N PHE A 182 3.41 10.68 -1.01
CA PHE A 182 2.04 11.11 -0.84
C PHE A 182 1.59 10.85 0.60
N PRO A 183 1.82 11.81 1.52
CA PRO A 183 1.21 11.78 2.84
C PRO A 183 -0.32 11.97 2.77
N THR A 184 -0.99 11.60 3.87
CA THR A 184 -2.38 12.01 4.15
C THR A 184 -2.59 13.52 3.86
N PRO A 185 -3.52 13.91 2.96
CA PRO A 185 -3.66 15.31 2.52
C PRO A 185 -4.09 16.31 3.61
N PRO A 186 -3.96 17.63 3.39
CA PRO A 186 -4.32 18.66 4.37
C PRO A 186 -5.80 18.58 4.79
N GLY A 187 -6.05 18.86 6.07
CA GLY A 187 -7.39 18.82 6.65
C GLY A 187 -7.95 17.42 6.89
N ARG A 188 -7.08 16.40 7.02
CA ARG A 188 -7.42 15.09 7.60
C ARG A 188 -6.68 14.89 8.92
N THR A 189 -7.22 14.00 9.74
CA THR A 189 -6.79 13.67 11.11
C THR A 189 -5.28 13.55 11.32
N TYR A 190 -4.57 12.86 10.42
CA TYR A 190 -3.13 12.58 10.56
C TYR A 190 -2.24 13.36 9.57
N SER A 191 -2.73 14.48 9.03
CA SER A 191 -2.07 15.14 7.90
C SER A 191 -0.73 15.81 8.25
N GLU A 192 -0.56 16.28 9.48
CA GLU A 192 0.70 16.89 9.93
C GLU A 192 1.77 15.82 10.20
N GLU A 193 1.38 14.69 10.77
CA GLU A 193 2.24 13.56 11.13
C GLU A 193 2.72 12.85 9.87
N SER A 194 1.80 12.62 8.94
CA SER A 194 2.11 12.04 7.64
C SER A 194 3.02 12.96 6.84
N MET A 195 2.81 14.29 6.88
CA MET A 195 3.71 15.27 6.29
C MET A 195 5.11 15.21 6.93
N ARG A 196 5.18 15.14 8.27
CA ARG A 196 6.46 14.99 9.00
C ARG A 196 7.22 13.72 8.60
N PHE A 197 6.53 12.59 8.45
CA PHE A 197 7.16 11.36 7.96
C PHE A 197 7.61 11.47 6.50
N ALA A 198 6.77 12.05 5.63
CA ALA A 198 7.12 12.29 4.22
C ALA A 198 8.35 13.21 4.08
N GLN A 199 8.53 14.19 4.97
CA GLN A 199 9.74 15.02 5.06
C GLN A 199 10.97 14.19 5.42
N CYS A 200 10.90 13.32 6.45
CA CYS A 200 12.00 12.42 6.81
C CYS A 200 12.41 11.50 5.64
N ILE A 201 11.44 10.96 4.90
CA ILE A 201 11.71 10.11 3.73
C ILE A 201 12.35 10.92 2.59
N ALA A 202 11.71 12.02 2.17
CA ALA A 202 12.15 12.80 1.02
C ALA A 202 13.54 13.42 1.23
N GLN A 203 13.84 13.89 2.45
CA GLN A 203 15.17 14.38 2.82
C GLN A 203 16.24 13.30 2.65
N LYS A 204 15.97 12.06 3.07
CA LYS A 204 16.94 10.96 2.97
C LYS A 204 17.06 10.39 1.56
N MET A 205 15.96 10.28 0.80
CA MET A 205 16.00 9.90 -0.61
C MET A 205 16.81 10.92 -1.43
N GLY A 206 16.58 12.22 -1.22
CA GLY A 206 17.38 13.29 -1.84
C GLY A 206 18.85 13.28 -1.39
N GLY A 207 19.10 13.07 -0.09
CA GLY A 207 20.46 12.95 0.46
C GLY A 207 21.24 11.74 -0.07
N ALA A 208 20.54 10.66 -0.43
CA ALA A 208 21.10 9.49 -1.11
C ALA A 208 21.26 9.68 -2.64
N GLY A 209 21.02 10.88 -3.16
CA GLY A 209 21.17 11.24 -4.57
C GLY A 209 19.96 10.92 -5.46
N HIS A 210 18.81 10.51 -4.91
CA HIS A 210 17.62 10.32 -5.72
C HIS A 210 17.12 11.67 -6.24
N ARG A 211 16.84 11.75 -7.55
CA ARG A 211 16.06 12.87 -8.10
C ARG A 211 14.70 12.91 -7.43
N LEU A 212 14.40 13.98 -6.71
CA LEU A 212 13.06 14.25 -6.17
C LEU A 212 12.17 14.88 -7.25
N ARG A 213 10.87 14.54 -7.27
CA ARG A 213 9.88 15.15 -8.17
C ARG A 213 9.08 16.26 -7.48
N GLY A 214 8.49 17.14 -8.28
CA GLY A 214 7.87 18.35 -7.75
C GLY A 214 8.91 19.32 -7.21
N GLU A 215 8.57 20.02 -6.12
CA GLU A 215 9.45 20.96 -5.43
C GLU A 215 10.45 20.27 -4.48
N ASN A 216 10.01 19.21 -3.79
CA ASN A 216 10.75 18.59 -2.69
C ASN A 216 10.51 17.06 -2.54
N GLY A 217 9.95 16.40 -3.56
CA GLY A 217 9.56 14.98 -3.50
C GLY A 217 8.19 14.73 -2.85
N ILE A 218 7.63 15.68 -2.10
CA ILE A 218 6.38 15.50 -1.36
C ILE A 218 5.23 16.16 -2.11
N ARG A 219 4.16 15.41 -2.36
CA ARG A 219 3.06 15.79 -3.26
C ARG A 219 1.72 15.29 -2.70
N PHE A 220 0.61 15.85 -3.17
CA PHE A 220 -0.74 15.40 -2.81
C PHE A 220 -1.50 14.93 -4.06
N ALA A 221 -2.23 13.82 -3.92
CA ALA A 221 -3.10 13.27 -4.94
C ALA A 221 -4.58 13.52 -4.62
N TYR A 222 -5.36 13.88 -5.64
CA TYR A 222 -6.80 14.10 -5.52
C TYR A 222 -7.53 13.52 -6.74
N TYR A 223 -8.50 12.63 -6.51
CA TYR A 223 -9.30 12.04 -7.58
C TYR A 223 -10.44 12.96 -8.00
N ASN A 224 -10.53 13.24 -9.30
CA ASN A 224 -11.68 13.87 -9.95
C ASN A 224 -12.29 12.86 -10.93
N GLY A 225 -13.31 12.13 -10.47
CA GLY A 225 -13.86 10.98 -11.21
C GLY A 225 -12.78 9.90 -11.38
N LYS A 226 -12.36 9.66 -12.63
CA LYS A 226 -11.27 8.72 -12.98
C LYS A 226 -9.88 9.36 -13.04
N SER A 227 -9.76 10.68 -12.98
CA SER A 227 -8.49 11.39 -13.18
C SER A 227 -7.79 11.70 -11.85
N LYS A 228 -6.49 11.37 -11.74
CA LYS A 228 -5.61 11.71 -10.63
C LYS A 228 -5.04 13.13 -10.85
N ARG A 229 -5.49 14.14 -10.09
CA ARG A 229 -4.81 15.45 -10.01
C ARG A 229 -3.69 15.33 -8.98
N ILE A 230 -2.45 15.57 -9.40
CA ILE A 230 -1.33 15.79 -8.48
C ILE A 230 -1.10 17.29 -8.28
N VAL A 231 -0.72 17.68 -7.07
CA VAL A 231 -0.19 19.00 -6.72
C VAL A 231 0.99 18.82 -5.78
N ASP A 232 1.91 19.78 -5.73
CA ASP A 232 3.07 19.72 -4.86
C ASP A 232 2.71 20.09 -3.41
N SER A 233 3.53 19.71 -2.43
CA SER A 233 3.22 19.85 -0.99
C SER A 233 3.00 21.30 -0.52
N THR A 234 3.47 22.29 -1.28
CA THR A 234 3.21 23.72 -1.06
C THR A 234 1.77 24.15 -1.41
N ASP A 235 0.97 23.33 -2.09
CA ASP A 235 -0.48 23.54 -2.30
C ASP A 235 -1.29 23.05 -1.08
N THR A 236 -1.15 23.79 0.03
CA THR A 236 -1.76 23.51 1.35
C THR A 236 -3.30 23.59 1.40
N LYS A 237 -3.96 23.89 0.27
CA LYS A 237 -5.42 24.05 0.23
C LYS A 237 -6.16 22.75 0.56
N ILE A 238 -6.96 22.80 1.63
CA ILE A 238 -7.88 21.72 2.02
C ILE A 238 -8.91 21.46 0.90
N ARG A 239 -9.19 20.18 0.66
CA ARG A 239 -9.98 19.67 -0.47
C ARG A 239 -10.82 18.47 -0.03
N GLU A 240 -12.07 18.40 -0.48
CA GLU A 240 -12.99 17.28 -0.18
C GLU A 240 -12.80 16.07 -1.10
N GLN A 241 -12.05 16.23 -2.20
CA GLN A 241 -11.68 15.12 -3.08
C GLN A 241 -10.88 14.06 -2.32
N LYS A 242 -11.19 12.78 -2.58
CA LYS A 242 -10.45 11.63 -2.05
C LYS A 242 -9.05 11.56 -2.64
N SER A 243 -8.11 11.04 -1.85
CA SER A 243 -6.73 10.72 -2.22
C SER A 243 -6.57 9.20 -2.36
N PHE A 244 -5.33 8.70 -2.34
CA PHE A 244 -5.02 7.28 -2.29
C PHE A 244 -5.67 6.63 -1.07
N GLY A 245 -6.41 5.55 -1.32
CA GLY A 245 -7.24 4.92 -0.30
C GLY A 245 -6.48 4.27 0.86
N ILE A 246 -5.15 4.14 0.77
CA ILE A 246 -4.26 3.62 1.82
C ILE A 246 -3.75 4.70 2.77
N VAL A 247 -3.81 5.99 2.40
CA VAL A 247 -3.37 7.13 3.25
C VAL A 247 -4.53 7.95 3.84
N GLU A 248 -5.78 7.63 3.48
CA GLU A 248 -7.00 8.24 4.05
C GLU A 248 -7.84 7.28 4.92
N ARG A 249 -7.46 6.00 5.03
CA ARG A 249 -8.23 4.97 5.75
C ARG A 249 -7.66 4.42 7.06
N PRO A 250 -6.34 4.25 7.24
CA PRO A 250 -5.85 3.64 8.48
C PRO A 250 -6.03 4.62 9.64
N TYR A 251 -6.19 4.11 10.86
CA TYR A 251 -6.30 4.94 12.06
C TYR A 251 -4.91 5.36 12.60
N CYS A 252 -4.01 5.75 11.69
CA CYS A 252 -2.65 6.18 11.99
C CYS A 252 -2.07 7.09 10.88
N PRO A 253 -0.96 7.81 11.14
CA PRO A 253 -0.19 8.52 10.12
C PRO A 253 0.28 7.59 8.99
N ALA A 254 0.12 8.03 7.73
CA ALA A 254 0.31 7.19 6.56
C ALA A 254 0.94 7.95 5.38
N VAL A 255 1.96 7.33 4.77
CA VAL A 255 2.61 7.82 3.54
C VAL A 255 2.65 6.70 2.51
N LEU A 256 2.25 7.01 1.27
CA LEU A 256 2.56 6.19 0.10
C LEU A 256 3.81 6.76 -0.58
N VAL A 257 4.77 5.91 -0.94
CA VAL A 257 5.95 6.28 -1.74
C VAL A 257 5.85 5.64 -3.13
N GLU A 258 5.97 6.47 -4.16
CA GLU A 258 6.29 6.04 -5.52
C GLU A 258 7.83 6.03 -5.59
N GLN A 259 8.44 4.87 -5.33
CA GLN A 259 9.89 4.73 -5.11
C GLN A 259 10.73 5.29 -6.27
N CYS A 260 10.35 4.94 -7.49
CA CYS A 260 11.00 5.31 -8.74
C CYS A 260 10.02 5.07 -9.91
N PHE A 261 10.44 5.30 -11.16
CA PHE A 261 9.64 5.01 -12.36
C PHE A 261 10.14 3.78 -13.12
N LEU A 262 9.30 2.73 -13.19
CA LEU A 262 9.62 1.45 -13.84
C LEU A 262 9.71 1.52 -15.36
N THR A 263 9.28 2.64 -15.95
CA THR A 263 9.44 2.97 -17.38
C THR A 263 10.75 3.69 -17.69
N ASN A 264 11.61 3.94 -16.70
CA ASN A 264 12.88 4.65 -16.87
C ASN A 264 14.08 3.79 -16.42
N TYR A 265 15.03 3.56 -17.32
CA TYR A 265 16.19 2.70 -17.07
C TYR A 265 17.08 3.16 -15.92
N SER A 266 17.29 4.47 -15.74
CA SER A 266 18.17 5.00 -14.69
C SER A 266 17.56 4.84 -13.31
N ASP A 267 16.25 5.04 -13.20
CA ASP A 267 15.48 4.76 -11.99
C ASP A 267 15.49 3.25 -11.65
N VAL A 268 15.23 2.38 -12.64
CA VAL A 268 15.23 0.92 -12.47
C VAL A 268 16.60 0.39 -12.04
N GLU A 269 17.69 0.82 -12.69
CA GLU A 269 19.08 0.41 -12.40
C GLU A 269 19.52 0.76 -10.97
N ASN A 270 19.06 1.89 -10.43
CA ASN A 270 19.55 2.39 -9.13
C ASN A 270 18.63 2.07 -7.94
N TRP A 271 17.32 1.87 -8.18
CA TRP A 271 16.29 1.83 -7.14
C TRP A 271 15.37 0.60 -7.20
N THR A 272 15.69 -0.38 -8.05
CA THR A 272 15.04 -1.70 -8.09
C THR A 272 16.07 -2.83 -8.03
N GLY A 273 15.60 -4.08 -8.05
CA GLY A 273 16.45 -5.26 -7.81
C GLY A 273 17.07 -5.27 -6.41
N GLU A 274 17.86 -6.29 -6.10
CA GLU A 274 18.34 -6.54 -4.74
C GLU A 274 19.06 -5.33 -4.11
N ALA A 275 20.03 -4.75 -4.84
CA ALA A 275 20.80 -3.60 -4.35
C ALA A 275 20.01 -2.29 -4.30
N GLY A 276 19.05 -2.07 -5.21
CA GLY A 276 18.20 -0.87 -5.20
C GLY A 276 17.13 -0.93 -4.11
N CYS A 277 16.42 -2.06 -4.00
CA CYS A 277 15.42 -2.32 -2.98
C CYS A 277 16.03 -2.33 -1.56
N ALA A 278 17.21 -2.92 -1.35
CA ALA A 278 17.90 -2.87 -0.06
C ALA A 278 18.36 -1.46 0.33
N ARG A 279 18.79 -0.65 -0.64
CA ARG A 279 19.16 0.77 -0.43
C ARG A 279 17.94 1.61 -0.04
N ALA A 280 16.83 1.46 -0.77
CA ALA A 280 15.57 2.13 -0.46
C ALA A 280 15.03 1.71 0.92
N ALA A 281 15.04 0.41 1.22
CA ALA A 281 14.66 -0.12 2.53
C ALA A 281 15.51 0.48 3.67
N ARG A 282 16.83 0.61 3.50
CA ARG A 282 17.69 1.25 4.51
C ARG A 282 17.34 2.73 4.70
N ILE A 283 17.07 3.45 3.61
CA ILE A 283 16.63 4.85 3.66
C ILE A 283 15.29 5.01 4.39
N TYR A 284 14.33 4.12 4.13
CA TYR A 284 13.03 4.13 4.79
C TYR A 284 13.14 3.76 6.28
N TYR A 285 13.96 2.76 6.63
CA TYR A 285 14.26 2.43 8.02
C TYR A 285 14.80 3.66 8.78
N GLU A 286 15.82 4.33 8.23
CA GLU A 286 16.36 5.53 8.89
C GLU A 286 15.38 6.72 8.89
N ALA A 287 14.47 6.82 7.92
CA ALA A 287 13.41 7.82 7.93
C ALA A 287 12.37 7.54 9.04
N ILE A 288 12.10 6.28 9.34
CA ILE A 288 11.29 5.84 10.49
C ILE A 288 12.03 6.15 11.80
N CYS A 289 13.36 5.95 11.88
CA CYS A 289 14.17 6.37 13.03
C CYS A 289 14.11 7.88 13.26
N ALA A 290 14.33 8.69 12.21
CA ALA A 290 14.21 10.15 12.27
C ALA A 290 12.80 10.62 12.63
N TYR A 291 11.75 9.88 12.24
CA TYR A 291 10.37 10.18 12.61
C TYR A 291 10.08 9.87 14.09
N PHE A 292 10.58 8.76 14.63
CA PHE A 292 10.35 8.38 16.04
C PHE A 292 11.39 8.96 17.03
N GLY A 293 12.45 9.61 16.54
CA GLY A 293 13.50 10.19 17.38
C GLY A 293 14.49 9.17 17.96
N THR A 294 14.65 8.03 17.28
CA THR A 294 15.57 6.95 17.66
C THR A 294 16.84 6.97 16.80
N GLU A 295 17.94 6.41 17.31
CA GLU A 295 19.17 6.23 16.55
C GLU A 295 19.08 4.93 15.73
N PRO A 296 19.30 4.97 14.39
CA PRO A 296 19.28 3.77 13.58
C PRO A 296 20.46 2.84 13.92
N LEU A 297 20.21 1.53 13.95
CA LEU A 297 21.26 0.52 14.05
C LEU A 297 22.34 0.73 12.96
N PRO A 298 23.62 0.48 13.26
CA PRO A 298 24.69 0.60 12.27
C PRO A 298 24.42 -0.34 11.10
N GLN A 299 24.80 0.10 9.89
CA GLN A 299 24.72 -0.76 8.72
C GLN A 299 25.66 -1.96 8.92
N GLY A 300 25.10 -3.18 8.87
CA GLY A 300 25.78 -4.38 9.35
C GLY A 300 27.08 -4.70 8.60
N GLY A 301 28.22 -4.41 9.25
CA GLY A 301 29.45 -5.12 8.96
C GLY A 301 29.31 -6.58 9.38
N SER A 302 29.76 -7.51 8.54
CA SER A 302 29.63 -8.94 8.80
C SER A 302 30.34 -9.34 10.10
N VAL A 303 29.61 -10.04 10.97
CA VAL A 303 30.12 -10.84 12.09
C VAL A 303 30.20 -12.32 11.68
#